data_AF-A0A5N5WVL0-F1
#
_entry.id   AF-A0A5N5WVL0-F1
#
_cell.length_a   1.000
_cell.length_b   1.000
_cell.length_c   1.000
_cell.angle_alpha   90.00
_cell.angle_beta   90.00
_cell.angle_gamma   90.00
#
_symmetry.space_group_name_H-M   'P 1'
#
loop_
_entity.id
_entity.type
_entity.pdbx_description
1 polymer ?
#
loop_
_entity_poly.entity_id
_entity_poly.type
_entity_poly.pdbx_seq_one_letter_code
_entity_poly.pdbx_strand_id
1 'polypeptide(L)'
;MVTSLLDPSGSHSTRGCVKRGAGVMGLKNVRHPIQLARESLLRTTAEDGEGGSMHCQLVGSFVEEKGREWGLEFLPDEWLWTRRRWEEHRRGFSQGTVGCVCLDGRGNVAVATSTGGKTNKWPGRIGDTPTLGAGFWAEGWVGDVGLDVDVDVGGEGGFGGDSEGDVSEGGLWGGGLGGCLAVLRGGKQEEGTYMPLSLAESSEYMAGEEKMTMVFLENRPAPVKKRVVAVSGTGNGDSFLRVAAARTACAMVRFSPLTPTLADAVAAVAGPGGELQRSAGRRWGLTGEGEGGIIGIEAEVEVDEDTGLPVSGMELRRGKVVFDFNCGGMWRAWVDEDGDGNDLEKVMVFKEPY
;
A
#
# COMPACT_ATOMS: atom_id res chain seq x y z
N MET A 1 13.48 2.35 0.32
CA MET A 1 12.35 2.38 1.27
C MET A 1 11.55 1.13 1.04
N VAL A 2 10.96 0.56 2.09
CA VAL A 2 10.36 -0.79 2.04
C VAL A 2 9.02 -0.76 2.74
N THR A 3 8.00 -1.38 2.15
CA THR A 3 6.77 -1.79 2.85
C THR A 3 6.64 -3.29 2.71
N SER A 4 6.32 -3.97 3.82
CA SER A 4 6.05 -5.41 3.83
C SER A 4 4.76 -5.72 4.58
N LEU A 5 4.08 -6.76 4.11
CA LEU A 5 3.16 -7.54 4.91
C LEU A 5 3.93 -8.74 5.44
N LEU A 6 4.04 -8.84 6.76
CA LEU A 6 4.59 -10.02 7.42
C LEU A 6 3.59 -10.50 8.45
N ASP A 7 3.39 -11.81 8.51
CA ASP A 7 3.06 -12.44 9.79
C ASP A 7 4.29 -12.27 10.71
N PRO A 8 4.17 -11.56 11.85
CA PRO A 8 5.30 -11.33 12.75
C PRO A 8 5.83 -12.58 13.45
N SER A 9 5.00 -13.63 13.51
CA SER A 9 5.09 -14.64 14.57
C SER A 9 5.74 -15.93 14.12
N GLY A 10 5.38 -16.44 12.93
CA GLY A 10 5.63 -17.84 12.58
C GLY A 10 5.04 -18.84 13.59
N SER A 11 4.15 -18.39 14.48
CA SER A 11 3.57 -19.15 15.59
C SER A 11 2.11 -18.74 15.74
N HIS A 12 1.23 -19.72 15.95
CA HIS A 12 -0.21 -19.65 15.64
C HIS A 12 -1.09 -18.70 16.52
N SER A 13 -0.56 -17.58 17.02
CA SER A 13 -1.16 -16.81 18.13
C SER A 13 -1.48 -15.33 17.86
N THR A 14 -1.14 -14.75 16.70
CA THR A 14 -1.49 -13.34 16.37
C THR A 14 -2.25 -13.21 15.06
N ARG A 15 -3.51 -12.81 15.14
CA ARG A 15 -4.40 -12.56 13.99
C ARG A 15 -3.89 -11.40 13.13
N GLY A 16 -3.47 -11.72 11.89
CA GLY A 16 -3.33 -10.77 10.78
C GLY A 16 -1.90 -10.33 10.44
N CYS A 17 -1.64 -10.12 9.15
CA CYS A 17 -0.37 -9.59 8.67
C CYS A 17 -0.17 -8.13 9.13
N VAL A 18 0.92 -7.85 9.84
CA VAL A 18 1.26 -6.48 10.23
C VAL A 18 1.86 -5.76 9.03
N LYS A 19 1.16 -4.73 8.53
CA LYS A 19 1.70 -3.81 7.53
C LYS A 19 2.77 -2.94 8.19
N ARG A 20 4.03 -3.08 7.77
CA ARG A 20 5.16 -2.27 8.22
C ARG A 20 5.74 -1.49 7.05
N GLY A 21 6.21 -0.26 7.29
CA GLY A 21 6.79 0.59 6.25
C GLY A 21 7.89 1.50 6.78
N ALA A 22 9.02 1.58 6.06
CA ALA A 22 10.19 2.37 6.44
C ALA A 22 10.76 3.17 5.25
N GLY A 23 10.84 4.49 5.42
CA GLY A 23 11.46 5.45 4.52
C GLY A 23 12.73 6.06 5.10
N VAL A 24 13.80 6.11 4.30
CA VAL A 24 15.07 6.78 4.66
C VAL A 24 15.41 7.84 3.61
N MET A 25 15.84 9.01 4.07
CA MET A 25 15.84 10.25 3.27
C MET A 25 17.12 11.05 3.46
N GLY A 26 17.49 11.88 2.47
CA GLY A 26 18.61 12.82 2.60
C GLY A 26 19.99 12.20 2.72
N LEU A 27 20.15 10.92 2.36
CA LEU A 27 21.41 10.18 2.40
C LEU A 27 22.41 10.68 1.34
N LYS A 28 23.70 10.51 1.62
CA LYS A 28 24.83 10.81 0.73
C LYS A 28 25.71 9.59 0.48
N ASN A 29 26.26 9.01 1.55
CA ASN A 29 27.39 8.09 1.46
C ASN A 29 27.02 6.60 1.59
N VAL A 30 25.74 6.29 1.82
CA VAL A 30 25.25 4.91 1.97
C VAL A 30 25.28 4.21 0.61
N ARG A 31 26.07 3.13 0.45
CA ARG A 31 26.17 2.39 -0.83
C ARG A 31 24.81 1.86 -1.30
N HIS A 32 24.01 1.33 -0.37
CA HIS A 32 22.72 0.72 -0.65
C HIS A 32 21.62 1.31 0.25
N PRO A 33 21.02 2.46 -0.14
CA PRO A 33 19.90 3.09 0.58
C PRO A 33 18.73 2.14 0.90
N ILE A 34 18.52 1.11 0.06
CA ILE A 34 17.47 0.12 0.27
C ILE A 34 17.78 -0.85 1.42
N GLN A 35 19.05 -1.19 1.65
CA GLN A 35 19.48 -1.98 2.80
C GLN A 35 19.30 -1.18 4.09
N LEU A 36 19.64 0.12 4.10
CA LEU A 36 19.39 0.97 5.27
C LEU A 36 17.90 1.10 5.59
N ALA A 37 17.04 1.19 4.56
CA ALA A 37 15.59 1.14 4.76
C ALA A 37 15.11 -0.21 5.33
N ARG A 38 15.68 -1.33 4.88
CA ARG A 38 15.39 -2.67 5.41
C ARG A 38 15.82 -2.81 6.87
N GLU A 39 17.03 -2.40 7.22
CA GLU A 39 17.51 -2.45 8.60
C GLU A 39 16.66 -1.55 9.52
N SER A 40 16.26 -0.36 9.04
CA SER A 40 15.29 0.50 9.73
C SER A 40 13.89 -0.12 9.87
N LEU A 41 13.50 -1.08 9.01
CA LEU A 41 12.23 -1.79 9.10
C LEU A 41 12.29 -3.00 10.07
N LEU A 42 13.48 -3.62 10.19
CA LEU A 42 13.68 -4.84 10.98
C LEU A 42 14.17 -4.56 12.40
N ARG A 43 15.01 -3.54 12.61
CA ARG A 43 15.58 -3.22 13.94
C ARG A 43 14.66 -2.39 14.81
N THR A 44 13.58 -1.85 14.23
CA THR A 44 12.51 -1.15 14.95
C THR A 44 11.49 -2.12 15.59
N THR A 45 11.80 -3.42 15.59
CA THR A 45 10.94 -4.50 16.12
C THR A 45 11.63 -5.40 17.14
N ALA A 46 12.83 -5.03 17.62
CA ALA A 46 13.53 -5.75 18.68
C ALA A 46 13.05 -5.27 20.05
N GLU A 47 12.83 -6.19 20.99
CA GLU A 47 12.39 -5.89 22.36
C GLU A 47 13.52 -5.25 23.21
N ASP A 48 14.77 -5.30 22.72
CA ASP A 48 16.01 -4.96 23.41
C ASP A 48 16.26 -3.45 23.66
N GLY A 49 15.21 -2.61 23.65
CA GLY A 49 15.25 -1.22 24.12
C GLY A 49 16.06 -0.19 23.31
N GLU A 50 16.99 -0.59 22.45
CA GLU A 50 17.89 0.31 21.70
C GLU A 50 17.49 0.52 20.22
N GLY A 51 16.44 -0.15 19.75
CA GLY A 51 15.85 0.04 18.42
C GLY A 51 14.69 1.05 18.45
N GLY A 52 14.91 2.26 17.89
CA GLY A 52 13.95 3.38 17.98
C GLY A 52 12.50 3.03 17.63
N SER A 53 11.56 3.42 18.51
CA SER A 53 10.16 3.02 18.49
C SER A 53 9.42 3.30 17.16
N MET A 54 9.15 2.26 16.37
CA MET A 54 8.23 2.29 15.21
C MET A 54 8.43 3.47 14.24
N HIS A 55 9.68 3.93 14.05
CA HIS A 55 9.96 5.10 13.21
C HIS A 55 9.84 4.76 11.72
N CYS A 56 8.71 5.10 11.12
CA CYS A 56 8.40 4.81 9.72
C CYS A 56 9.16 5.70 8.72
N GLN A 57 9.71 6.84 9.14
CA GLN A 57 10.44 7.77 8.28
C GLN A 57 11.60 8.45 9.03
N LEU A 58 12.81 8.30 8.49
CA LEU A 58 14.05 8.88 9.04
C LEU A 58 14.81 9.67 7.96
N VAL A 59 15.59 10.67 8.38
CA VAL A 59 16.23 11.62 7.46
C VAL A 59 17.64 12.04 7.91
N GLY A 60 18.52 12.23 6.92
CA GLY A 60 19.81 12.89 7.07
C GLY A 60 20.83 12.11 7.91
N SER A 61 21.70 12.86 8.61
CA SER A 61 22.85 12.31 9.32
C SER A 61 22.51 11.29 10.40
N PHE A 62 21.36 11.43 11.09
CA PHE A 62 20.96 10.52 12.17
C PHE A 62 20.80 9.07 11.68
N VAL A 63 20.13 8.86 10.54
CA VAL A 63 19.95 7.51 9.99
C VAL A 63 21.22 7.00 9.30
N GLU A 64 22.12 7.88 8.86
CA GLU A 64 23.46 7.49 8.42
C GLU A 64 24.36 7.09 9.60
N GLU A 65 24.23 7.71 10.76
CA GLU A 65 24.93 7.30 11.99
C GLU A 65 24.47 5.92 12.43
N LYS A 66 23.14 5.68 12.51
CA LYS A 66 22.58 4.34 12.71
C LYS A 66 23.00 3.34 11.63
N GLY A 67 23.10 3.78 10.38
CA GLY A 67 23.65 2.94 9.31
C GLY A 67 25.09 2.49 9.57
N ARG A 68 25.94 3.33 10.16
CA ARG A 68 27.32 2.97 10.53
C ARG A 68 27.36 2.06 11.75
N GLU A 69 26.58 2.34 12.79
CA GLU A 69 26.42 1.46 13.97
C GLU A 69 25.97 0.04 13.57
N TRP A 70 25.06 -0.07 12.60
CA TRP A 70 24.54 -1.34 12.10
C TRP A 70 25.47 -2.05 11.10
N GLY A 71 26.64 -1.48 10.80
CA GLY A 71 27.66 -2.10 9.95
C GLY A 71 27.37 -2.05 8.44
N LEU A 72 26.53 -1.11 7.97
CA LEU A 72 26.29 -0.96 6.53
C LEU A 72 27.50 -0.31 5.83
N GLU A 73 27.65 -0.60 4.54
CA GLU A 73 28.74 -0.07 3.73
C GLU A 73 28.51 1.39 3.33
N PHE A 74 29.50 2.24 3.68
CA PHE A 74 29.58 3.63 3.27
C PHE A 74 30.72 3.80 2.27
N LEU A 75 30.49 4.59 1.23
CA LEU A 75 31.46 4.87 0.18
C LEU A 75 31.68 6.38 0.00
N PRO A 76 32.84 6.79 -0.55
CA PRO A 76 33.11 8.19 -0.89
C PRO A 76 32.06 8.78 -1.85
N ASP A 77 31.86 10.10 -1.81
CA ASP A 77 30.88 10.81 -2.66
C ASP A 77 31.09 10.53 -4.17
N GLU A 78 32.36 10.33 -4.56
CA GLU A 78 32.78 10.03 -5.92
C GLU A 78 32.24 8.69 -6.44
N TRP A 79 31.87 7.75 -5.58
CA TRP A 79 31.34 6.44 -5.99
C TRP A 79 29.97 6.55 -6.66
N LEU A 80 29.10 7.43 -6.17
CA LEU A 80 27.78 7.67 -6.77
C LEU A 80 27.85 8.63 -7.95
N TRP A 81 28.99 9.32 -8.15
CA TRP A 81 29.21 10.15 -9.31
C TRP A 81 29.48 9.31 -10.55
N THR A 82 28.81 9.66 -11.66
CA THR A 82 29.14 9.10 -12.97
C THR A 82 29.13 10.21 -14.01
N ARG A 83 30.08 10.14 -14.95
CA ARG A 83 30.18 11.09 -16.06
C ARG A 83 28.86 11.20 -16.85
N ARG A 84 28.14 10.09 -17.05
CA ARG A 84 26.83 10.07 -17.73
C ARG A 84 25.79 10.92 -16.99
N ARG A 85 25.60 10.72 -15.68
CA ARG A 85 24.66 11.52 -14.87
C ARG A 85 25.09 12.99 -14.77
N TRP A 86 26.39 13.27 -14.82
CA TRP A 86 26.91 14.64 -14.88
C TRP A 86 26.62 15.34 -16.21
N GLU A 87 26.76 14.64 -17.34
CA GLU A 87 26.41 15.18 -18.66
C GLU A 87 24.89 15.37 -18.83
N GLU A 88 24.08 14.45 -18.27
CA GLU A 88 22.63 14.61 -18.10
C GLU A 88 22.26 15.85 -17.26
N HIS A 89 22.97 16.09 -16.15
CA HIS A 89 22.82 17.29 -15.32
C HIS A 89 23.09 18.57 -16.10
N ARG A 90 24.18 18.62 -16.88
CA ARG A 90 24.49 19.77 -17.76
C ARG A 90 23.47 19.99 -18.88
N ARG A 91 22.68 18.97 -19.24
CA ARG A 91 21.61 19.05 -20.25
C ARG A 91 20.22 19.29 -19.65
N GLY A 92 20.07 19.29 -18.33
CA GLY A 92 18.79 19.51 -17.65
C GLY A 92 17.84 18.31 -17.60
N PHE A 93 18.22 17.15 -18.16
CA PHE A 93 17.38 15.95 -18.25
C PHE A 93 17.95 14.80 -17.45
N SER A 94 17.33 14.47 -16.31
CA SER A 94 17.37 13.12 -15.75
C SER A 94 16.43 13.00 -14.54
N GLN A 95 15.58 11.98 -14.59
CA GLN A 95 15.00 11.35 -13.42
C GLN A 95 15.20 9.84 -13.53
N GLY A 96 15.40 9.17 -12.40
CA GLY A 96 15.55 7.72 -12.35
C GLY A 96 15.25 7.20 -10.95
N THR A 97 14.11 6.54 -10.81
CA THR A 97 13.73 5.77 -9.64
C THR A 97 13.68 4.30 -10.06
N VAL A 98 14.19 3.42 -9.18
CA VAL A 98 14.09 1.96 -9.34
C VAL A 98 13.14 1.40 -8.30
N GLY A 99 12.37 0.39 -8.70
CA GLY A 99 11.34 -0.24 -7.88
C GLY A 99 11.33 -1.75 -8.12
N CYS A 100 10.93 -2.50 -7.09
CA CYS A 100 10.75 -3.94 -7.13
C CYS A 100 9.56 -4.31 -6.24
N VAL A 101 8.70 -5.20 -6.73
CA VAL A 101 7.56 -5.75 -6.00
C VAL A 101 7.71 -7.27 -6.02
N CYS A 102 7.56 -7.91 -4.85
CA CYS A 102 7.70 -9.35 -4.69
C CYS A 102 6.46 -9.91 -3.98
N LEU A 103 6.13 -11.16 -4.32
CA LEU A 103 5.10 -12.00 -3.71
C LEU A 103 5.77 -13.32 -3.28
N ASP A 104 5.47 -13.84 -2.09
CA ASP A 104 5.89 -15.17 -1.66
C ASP A 104 4.74 -16.21 -1.74
N GLY A 105 5.09 -17.49 -1.59
CA GLY A 105 4.11 -18.59 -1.60
C GLY A 105 3.08 -18.56 -0.47
N ARG A 106 3.29 -17.72 0.54
CA ARG A 106 2.36 -17.51 1.67
C ARG A 106 1.38 -16.37 1.42
N GLY A 107 1.44 -15.72 0.26
CA GLY A 107 0.68 -14.51 -0.02
C GLY A 107 1.12 -13.31 0.81
N ASN A 108 2.40 -13.24 1.20
CA ASN A 108 2.99 -12.00 1.67
C ASN A 108 3.51 -11.21 0.48
N VAL A 109 3.28 -9.90 0.50
CA VAL A 109 3.82 -8.97 -0.49
C VAL A 109 4.80 -8.00 0.16
N ALA A 110 5.86 -7.70 -0.57
CA ALA A 110 6.83 -6.68 -0.22
C ALA A 110 7.11 -5.77 -1.41
N VAL A 111 7.33 -4.49 -1.16
CA VAL A 111 7.76 -3.52 -2.16
C VAL A 111 8.98 -2.75 -1.67
N ALA A 112 9.91 -2.52 -2.59
CA ALA A 112 11.16 -1.82 -2.38
C ALA A 112 11.35 -0.76 -3.47
N THR A 113 11.54 0.50 -3.10
CA THR A 113 11.77 1.62 -4.05
C THR A 113 12.98 2.45 -3.62
N SER A 114 13.77 2.95 -4.58
CA SER A 114 14.97 3.74 -4.33
C SER A 114 15.25 4.74 -5.44
N THR A 115 15.81 5.91 -5.10
CA THR A 115 16.06 6.99 -6.06
C THR A 115 17.22 7.88 -5.63
N GLY A 116 17.95 8.46 -6.59
CA GLY A 116 18.80 9.63 -6.36
C GLY A 116 18.00 10.94 -6.25
N GLY A 117 16.72 10.91 -6.67
CA GLY A 117 15.86 12.08 -6.81
C GLY A 117 15.98 12.75 -8.18
N LYS A 118 15.52 13.99 -8.27
CA LYS A 118 15.59 14.81 -9.48
C LYS A 118 17.01 15.38 -9.66
N THR A 119 17.50 15.37 -10.89
CA THR A 119 18.76 16.04 -11.25
C THR A 119 18.63 17.56 -11.06
N ASN A 120 19.68 18.21 -10.54
CA ASN A 120 19.66 19.63 -10.14
C ASN A 120 18.57 19.99 -9.10
N LYS A 121 18.18 19.05 -8.23
CA LYS A 121 17.30 19.34 -7.08
C LYS A 121 17.98 20.30 -6.10
N TRP A 122 17.19 21.15 -5.45
CA TRP A 122 17.62 21.83 -4.24
C TRP A 122 18.07 20.81 -3.18
N PRO A 123 19.22 21.00 -2.50
CA PRO A 123 19.60 20.19 -1.35
C PRO A 123 18.48 20.14 -0.31
N GLY A 124 18.18 18.95 0.20
CA GLY A 124 17.04 18.73 1.10
C GLY A 124 15.70 18.43 0.41
N ARG A 125 15.54 18.60 -0.93
CA ARG A 125 14.29 18.20 -1.61
C ARG A 125 14.06 16.70 -1.52
N ILE A 126 12.95 16.33 -0.88
CA ILE A 126 12.40 14.98 -0.77
C ILE A 126 11.34 14.78 -1.88
N GLY A 127 11.18 13.54 -2.35
CA GLY A 127 10.18 13.18 -3.37
C GLY A 127 9.16 12.15 -2.89
N ASP A 128 8.43 11.60 -3.84
CA ASP A 128 7.51 10.46 -3.69
C ASP A 128 8.16 9.22 -3.10
N THR A 129 9.37 8.90 -3.56
CA THR A 129 9.97 7.57 -3.41
C THR A 129 10.15 7.17 -1.94
N PRO A 130 10.58 8.06 -1.01
CA PRO A 130 10.60 7.75 0.41
C PRO A 130 9.30 7.99 1.18
N THR A 131 8.28 8.49 0.51
CA THR A 131 7.02 8.88 1.15
C THR A 131 6.02 7.73 1.06
N LEU A 132 5.68 7.18 2.22
CA LEU A 132 4.75 6.06 2.33
C LEU A 132 3.42 6.40 1.66
N GLY A 133 2.96 5.53 0.76
CA GLY A 133 1.74 5.73 0.00
C GLY A 133 1.84 6.69 -1.18
N ALA A 134 2.93 7.44 -1.35
CA ALA A 134 3.17 8.21 -2.57
C ALA A 134 3.90 7.36 -3.61
N GLY A 135 5.17 7.01 -3.34
CA GLY A 135 6.02 6.25 -4.27
C GLY A 135 5.93 4.73 -4.12
N PHE A 136 5.41 4.21 -3.01
CA PHE A 136 5.33 2.77 -2.75
C PHE A 136 4.23 2.42 -1.74
N TRP A 137 3.61 1.26 -1.92
CA TRP A 137 2.60 0.72 -1.00
C TRP A 137 2.49 -0.79 -1.14
N ALA A 138 2.20 -1.49 -0.04
CA ALA A 138 1.84 -2.90 -0.03
C ALA A 138 0.75 -3.11 1.01
N GLU A 139 -0.31 -3.83 0.65
CA GLU A 139 -1.40 -4.14 1.57
C GLU A 139 -2.19 -5.39 1.22
N GLY A 140 -2.88 -5.92 2.22
CA GLY A 140 -3.67 -7.12 2.11
C GLY A 140 -4.82 -7.09 3.10
N TRP A 141 -5.90 -7.75 2.73
CA TRP A 141 -7.14 -7.79 3.50
C TRP A 141 -7.88 -9.10 3.23
N VAL A 142 -8.62 -9.56 4.23
CA VAL A 142 -9.69 -10.55 4.08
C VAL A 142 -10.98 -9.77 3.77
N GLY A 143 -12.02 -10.41 3.22
CA GLY A 143 -13.33 -9.78 2.96
C GLY A 143 -13.91 -9.05 4.19
N ASP A 144 -14.78 -8.05 4.04
CA ASP A 144 -15.69 -7.82 2.90
C ASP A 144 -15.67 -6.37 2.37
N VAL A 145 -16.11 -6.18 1.13
CA VAL A 145 -16.54 -4.88 0.56
C VAL A 145 -17.79 -5.03 -0.31
N GLY A 146 -18.71 -5.91 0.11
CA GLY A 146 -20.13 -5.66 -0.06
C GLY A 146 -20.56 -4.43 0.74
N LEU A 147 -20.44 -3.23 0.14
CA LEU A 147 -21.36 -2.15 0.52
C LEU A 147 -22.69 -2.46 -0.16
N ASP A 148 -23.51 -3.27 0.51
CA ASP A 148 -24.93 -3.43 0.21
C ASP A 148 -25.64 -2.11 0.55
N VAL A 149 -25.47 -1.13 -0.35
CA VAL A 149 -26.30 0.05 -0.38
C VAL A 149 -27.59 -0.37 -1.09
N ASP A 150 -28.54 -0.87 -0.30
CA ASP A 150 -29.94 -0.92 -0.70
C ASP A 150 -30.39 0.52 -1.00
N VAL A 151 -30.29 0.90 -2.28
CA VAL A 151 -30.93 2.11 -2.79
C VAL A 151 -32.40 1.77 -2.93
N ASP A 152 -33.14 1.94 -1.85
CA ASP A 152 -34.59 1.81 -1.83
C ASP A 152 -35.20 2.92 -2.72
N VAL A 153 -35.45 2.60 -3.99
CA VAL A 153 -36.18 3.45 -4.94
C VAL A 153 -37.69 3.30 -4.68
N GLY A 154 -38.09 3.69 -3.47
CA GLY A 154 -39.45 3.59 -2.98
C GLY A 154 -40.38 4.68 -3.54
N GLY A 155 -41.09 4.35 -4.62
CA GLY A 155 -42.51 4.71 -4.82
C GLY A 155 -42.90 6.18 -5.11
N GLU A 156 -43.60 6.39 -6.22
CA GLU A 156 -44.25 7.66 -6.58
C GLU A 156 -45.38 8.04 -5.60
N GLY A 157 -45.58 9.35 -5.33
CA GLY A 157 -46.59 9.80 -4.38
C GLY A 157 -46.95 11.30 -4.34
N GLY A 158 -47.64 11.80 -5.38
CA GLY A 158 -48.76 12.75 -5.22
C GLY A 158 -48.52 14.21 -4.75
N PHE A 159 -48.78 15.15 -5.67
CA PHE A 159 -48.82 16.61 -5.53
C PHE A 159 -49.69 17.24 -4.42
N GLY A 160 -49.28 18.45 -4.00
CA GLY A 160 -50.05 19.54 -3.36
C GLY A 160 -49.10 20.42 -2.51
N GLY A 161 -48.79 21.68 -2.78
CA GLY A 161 -49.62 22.81 -3.25
C GLY A 161 -50.28 23.47 -2.02
N ASP A 162 -50.03 24.72 -1.60
CA ASP A 162 -49.15 25.82 -2.06
C ASP A 162 -48.63 26.59 -0.78
N SER A 163 -47.96 27.76 -0.76
CA SER A 163 -47.61 28.78 -1.75
C SER A 163 -46.34 29.60 -1.37
N GLU A 164 -45.87 30.42 -2.32
CA GLU A 164 -45.20 31.75 -2.20
C GLU A 164 -44.06 31.99 -1.16
N GLY A 165 -42.84 32.21 -1.68
CA GLY A 165 -41.67 32.55 -0.85
C GLY A 165 -40.35 32.90 -1.56
N ASP A 166 -40.42 33.57 -2.73
CA ASP A 166 -39.30 34.16 -3.49
C ASP A 166 -38.31 33.22 -4.23
N VAL A 167 -37.77 33.70 -5.36
CA VAL A 167 -36.99 32.93 -6.36
C VAL A 167 -35.77 33.73 -6.83
N SER A 168 -34.70 33.02 -7.23
CA SER A 168 -33.41 33.49 -7.78
C SER A 168 -32.32 33.81 -6.73
N GLU A 169 -31.05 33.43 -6.89
CA GLU A 169 -30.37 32.82 -8.05
C GLU A 169 -29.11 32.02 -7.64
N GLY A 170 -28.94 30.77 -8.14
CA GLY A 170 -27.69 29.97 -8.23
C GLY A 170 -26.81 29.72 -6.98
N GLY A 171 -26.32 28.50 -6.68
CA GLY A 171 -26.45 27.19 -7.32
C GLY A 171 -25.31 26.24 -6.86
N LEU A 172 -25.63 24.94 -6.74
CA LEU A 172 -24.66 23.83 -6.71
C LEU A 172 -23.71 23.66 -5.48
N TRP A 173 -24.26 23.59 -4.26
CA TRP A 173 -23.60 22.88 -3.16
C TRP A 173 -23.88 21.37 -3.24
N GLY A 174 -23.03 20.64 -3.95
CA GLY A 174 -23.10 19.18 -4.07
C GLY A 174 -21.75 18.52 -3.80
N GLY A 175 -21.70 17.56 -2.87
CA GLY A 175 -20.57 16.64 -2.70
C GLY A 175 -19.30 17.23 -2.08
N GLY A 176 -19.28 17.43 -0.77
CA GLY A 176 -18.04 17.70 -0.03
C GLY A 176 -18.27 17.85 1.48
N LEU A 177 -17.36 17.27 2.28
CA LEU A 177 -17.30 17.37 3.76
C LEU A 177 -18.27 16.48 4.58
N GLY A 178 -18.95 15.51 3.96
CA GLY A 178 -19.59 14.40 4.69
C GLY A 178 -18.56 13.39 5.21
N GLY A 179 -17.90 13.69 6.34
CA GLY A 179 -16.94 12.76 6.96
C GLY A 179 -16.08 13.29 8.11
N CYS A 180 -16.01 14.61 8.34
CA CYS A 180 -15.14 15.21 9.37
C CYS A 180 -15.87 15.98 10.49
N LEU A 181 -17.20 15.87 10.60
CA LEU A 181 -17.99 16.51 11.66
C LEU A 181 -18.74 15.50 12.55
N ALA A 182 -17.97 14.76 13.34
CA ALA A 182 -18.47 13.97 14.48
C ALA A 182 -17.79 14.34 15.82
N VAL A 183 -17.24 15.57 15.92
CA VAL A 183 -16.52 16.08 17.12
C VAL A 183 -17.12 17.40 17.65
N LEU A 184 -18.07 18.02 16.95
CA LEU A 184 -18.65 19.33 17.32
C LEU A 184 -20.19 19.37 17.33
N ARG A 185 -20.81 18.50 18.13
CA ARG A 185 -22.09 18.80 18.79
C ARG A 185 -22.05 18.30 20.24
N GLY A 186 -21.68 19.18 21.16
CA GLY A 186 -21.82 18.93 22.60
C GLY A 186 -23.30 18.88 22.98
N GLY A 187 -23.68 17.87 23.77
CA GLY A 187 -25.10 17.60 24.03
C GLY A 187 -25.34 16.56 25.13
N LYS A 188 -24.98 16.93 26.37
CA LYS A 188 -25.26 16.23 27.65
C LYS A 188 -24.47 14.95 27.96
N GLN A 189 -24.11 14.92 29.23
CA GLN A 189 -23.40 13.90 29.98
C GLN A 189 -24.44 12.96 30.63
N GLU A 190 -24.31 11.65 30.43
CA GLU A 190 -24.93 10.64 31.30
C GLU A 190 -23.85 9.65 31.75
N GLU A 191 -23.81 9.43 33.07
CA GLU A 191 -22.87 8.52 33.71
C GLU A 191 -23.44 7.09 33.65
N GLY A 192 -22.87 6.25 32.79
CA GLY A 192 -23.23 4.84 32.64
C GLY A 192 -22.17 3.92 33.26
N THR A 193 -22.32 3.59 34.54
CA THR A 193 -21.34 2.79 35.29
C THR A 193 -21.21 1.36 34.74
N TYR A 194 -19.99 0.95 34.40
CA TYR A 194 -19.69 -0.44 34.02
C TYR A 194 -19.85 -1.37 35.22
N MET A 195 -20.83 -2.27 35.16
CA MET A 195 -21.06 -3.34 36.13
C MET A 195 -20.54 -4.67 35.56
N PRO A 196 -19.55 -5.34 36.18
CA PRO A 196 -19.14 -6.68 35.77
C PRO A 196 -20.22 -7.69 36.19
N LEU A 197 -20.55 -8.62 35.30
CA LEU A 197 -21.45 -9.73 35.59
C LEU A 197 -20.83 -10.68 36.62
N SER A 198 -21.56 -10.94 37.71
CA SER A 198 -21.18 -11.91 38.73
C SER A 198 -21.35 -13.35 38.22
N LEU A 199 -20.27 -14.12 38.12
CA LEU A 199 -20.40 -15.57 38.12
C LEU A 199 -20.80 -16.03 39.52
N ALA A 200 -22.01 -16.57 39.64
CA ALA A 200 -22.40 -17.36 40.79
C ALA A 200 -21.93 -18.81 40.60
N GLU A 201 -21.24 -19.35 41.60
CA GLU A 201 -20.88 -20.76 41.66
C GLU A 201 -22.14 -21.61 41.90
N SER A 202 -22.25 -22.75 41.22
CA SER A 202 -23.05 -23.89 41.69
C SER A 202 -22.34 -25.21 41.38
N SER A 203 -22.09 -25.99 42.42
CA SER A 203 -21.33 -27.25 42.36
C SER A 203 -22.22 -28.46 42.08
N GLU A 204 -21.56 -29.54 41.66
CA GLU A 204 -21.96 -30.96 41.78
C GLU A 204 -23.23 -31.46 41.07
N TYR A 205 -23.00 -32.29 40.06
CA TYR A 205 -23.51 -33.67 40.03
C TYR A 205 -22.50 -34.60 39.35
N MET A 206 -22.24 -35.77 39.94
CA MET A 206 -21.33 -36.81 39.41
C MET A 206 -22.12 -38.07 39.04
N ALA A 207 -22.03 -38.54 37.79
CA ALA A 207 -22.31 -39.93 37.40
C ALA A 207 -21.87 -40.25 35.96
N GLY A 208 -21.29 -41.44 35.74
CA GLY A 208 -21.24 -42.12 34.43
C GLY A 208 -19.90 -42.08 33.69
N GLU A 209 -19.14 -43.18 33.78
CA GLU A 209 -18.05 -43.45 32.82
C GLU A 209 -18.64 -43.92 31.48
N GLU A 210 -18.73 -43.02 30.49
CA GLU A 210 -18.81 -43.42 29.09
C GLU A 210 -17.47 -43.17 28.40
N LYS A 211 -16.89 -44.23 27.79
CA LYS A 211 -15.72 -44.10 26.92
C LYS A 211 -16.15 -43.49 25.58
N MET A 212 -16.35 -42.18 25.59
CA MET A 212 -16.55 -41.40 24.38
C MET A 212 -15.24 -41.41 23.57
N THR A 213 -15.24 -42.15 22.46
CA THR A 213 -14.16 -42.04 21.46
C THR A 213 -14.26 -40.65 20.83
N MET A 214 -13.49 -39.70 21.38
CA MET A 214 -13.33 -38.37 20.82
C MET A 214 -12.64 -38.47 19.46
N VAL A 215 -13.44 -38.67 18.41
CA VAL A 215 -13.05 -38.30 17.06
C VAL A 215 -12.97 -36.79 17.07
N PHE A 216 -11.76 -36.25 17.21
CA PHE A 216 -11.48 -34.85 16.93
C PHE A 216 -11.71 -34.61 15.43
N LEU A 217 -12.96 -34.42 15.05
CA LEU A 217 -13.29 -33.55 13.93
C LEU A 217 -12.81 -32.17 14.36
N GLU A 218 -11.56 -31.85 14.01
CA GLU A 218 -11.10 -30.47 14.00
C GLU A 218 -12.09 -29.70 13.13
N ASN A 219 -12.96 -28.94 13.79
CA ASN A 219 -13.94 -28.08 13.15
C ASN A 219 -13.18 -26.84 12.64
N ARG A 220 -12.28 -27.06 11.68
CA ARG A 220 -11.42 -26.02 11.10
C ARG A 220 -12.34 -24.95 10.49
N PRO A 221 -12.09 -23.66 10.74
CA PRO A 221 -12.88 -22.61 10.13
C PRO A 221 -12.79 -22.73 8.61
N ALA A 222 -13.85 -22.31 7.92
CA ALA A 222 -13.86 -22.33 6.46
C ALA A 222 -12.75 -21.40 5.92
N PRO A 223 -12.06 -21.77 4.83
CA PRO A 223 -11.04 -20.90 4.26
C PRO A 223 -11.64 -19.55 3.84
N VAL A 224 -10.96 -18.47 4.22
CA VAL A 224 -11.33 -17.11 3.88
C VAL A 224 -10.43 -16.56 2.78
N LYS A 225 -11.01 -15.79 1.86
CA LYS A 225 -10.27 -15.18 0.75
C LYS A 225 -9.52 -13.93 1.23
N LYS A 226 -8.19 -14.01 1.18
CA LYS A 226 -7.27 -12.90 1.43
C LYS A 226 -6.76 -12.36 0.10
N ARG A 227 -7.04 -11.10 -0.19
CA ARG A 227 -6.52 -10.37 -1.35
C ARG A 227 -5.29 -9.55 -0.92
N VAL A 228 -4.27 -9.52 -1.77
CA VAL A 228 -3.04 -8.75 -1.55
C VAL A 228 -2.63 -7.97 -2.80
N VAL A 229 -2.14 -6.76 -2.59
CA VAL A 229 -1.63 -5.87 -3.64
C VAL A 229 -0.36 -5.17 -3.17
N ALA A 230 0.59 -4.97 -4.08
CA ALA A 230 1.74 -4.11 -3.83
C ALA A 230 2.15 -3.37 -5.10
N VAL A 231 2.60 -2.12 -4.95
CA VAL A 231 2.92 -1.22 -6.06
C VAL A 231 4.13 -0.34 -5.78
N SER A 232 4.94 -0.11 -6.81
CA SER A 232 6.05 0.84 -6.81
C SER A 232 5.90 1.84 -7.96
N GLY A 233 6.07 3.12 -7.66
CA GLY A 233 6.00 4.23 -8.61
C GLY A 233 7.36 4.69 -9.12
N THR A 234 7.34 5.34 -10.29
CA THR A 234 8.46 6.11 -10.86
C THR A 234 7.90 7.23 -11.73
N GLY A 235 8.52 8.41 -11.71
CA GLY A 235 8.03 9.60 -12.41
C GLY A 235 8.03 10.85 -11.53
N ASN A 236 7.34 11.90 -11.94
CA ASN A 236 7.36 13.21 -11.29
C ASN A 236 6.92 13.14 -9.82
N GLY A 237 7.90 13.22 -8.92
CA GLY A 237 7.65 12.99 -7.50
C GLY A 237 6.69 13.99 -6.86
N ASP A 238 6.59 15.20 -7.39
CA ASP A 238 5.69 16.23 -6.85
C ASP A 238 4.22 15.91 -7.19
N SER A 239 3.96 15.30 -8.36
CA SER A 239 2.65 14.74 -8.72
C SER A 239 2.30 13.48 -7.93
N PHE A 240 3.24 12.54 -7.78
CA PHE A 240 3.02 11.32 -6.98
C PHE A 240 2.70 11.63 -5.51
N LEU A 241 3.37 12.64 -4.92
CA LEU A 241 3.05 13.16 -3.59
C LEU A 241 1.64 13.77 -3.55
N ARG A 242 1.30 14.64 -4.52
CA ARG A 242 0.03 15.39 -4.58
C ARG A 242 -1.21 14.50 -4.57
N VAL A 243 -1.14 13.32 -5.20
CA VAL A 243 -2.28 12.38 -5.30
C VAL A 243 -2.10 11.10 -4.48
N ALA A 244 -1.05 11.00 -3.65
CA ALA A 244 -0.67 9.80 -2.90
C ALA A 244 -0.75 8.51 -3.76
N ALA A 245 -0.10 8.55 -4.94
CA ALA A 245 -0.45 7.68 -6.07
C ALA A 245 -0.45 6.18 -5.77
N ALA A 246 0.58 5.68 -5.08
CA ALA A 246 0.69 4.26 -4.72
C ALA A 246 -0.44 3.79 -3.79
N ARG A 247 -0.77 4.56 -2.76
CA ARG A 247 -1.88 4.25 -1.84
C ARG A 247 -3.23 4.45 -2.52
N THR A 248 -3.39 5.48 -3.34
CA THR A 248 -4.65 5.74 -4.07
C THR A 248 -4.98 4.59 -5.00
N ALA A 249 -4.02 4.06 -5.77
CA ALA A 249 -4.23 2.87 -6.61
C ALA A 249 -4.67 1.66 -5.78
N CYS A 250 -4.02 1.36 -4.64
CA CYS A 250 -4.39 0.21 -3.81
C CYS A 250 -5.75 0.41 -3.10
N ALA A 251 -6.04 1.63 -2.65
CA ALA A 251 -7.32 1.98 -2.03
C ALA A 251 -8.49 1.89 -3.02
N MET A 252 -8.26 2.20 -4.30
CA MET A 252 -9.25 1.99 -5.37
C MET A 252 -9.59 0.50 -5.51
N VAL A 253 -8.60 -0.41 -5.52
CA VAL A 253 -8.85 -1.87 -5.54
C VAL A 253 -9.62 -2.34 -4.30
N ARG A 254 -9.34 -1.73 -3.15
CA ARG A 254 -9.93 -2.17 -1.87
C ARG A 254 -11.33 -1.60 -1.60
N PHE A 255 -11.65 -0.40 -2.07
CA PHE A 255 -12.84 0.33 -1.62
C PHE A 255 -13.74 0.86 -2.75
N SER A 256 -13.34 0.77 -4.02
CA SER A 256 -14.13 1.26 -5.16
C SER A 256 -14.74 0.09 -5.95
N PRO A 257 -16.08 0.00 -6.06
CA PRO A 257 -16.74 -1.00 -6.91
C PRO A 257 -16.46 -0.79 -8.41
N LEU A 258 -15.98 0.41 -8.80
CA LEU A 258 -15.68 0.77 -10.19
C LEU A 258 -14.30 0.29 -10.66
N THR A 259 -13.44 -0.18 -9.76
CA THR A 259 -12.07 -0.61 -10.09
C THR A 259 -11.75 -1.93 -9.39
N PRO A 260 -12.33 -3.04 -9.86
CA PRO A 260 -12.23 -4.34 -9.20
C PRO A 260 -10.85 -5.00 -9.33
N THR A 261 -9.97 -4.49 -10.20
CA THR A 261 -8.61 -5.01 -10.34
C THR A 261 -7.54 -3.93 -10.17
N LEU A 262 -6.34 -4.35 -9.75
CA LEU A 262 -5.18 -3.48 -9.65
C LEU A 262 -4.78 -2.91 -11.01
N ALA A 263 -5.06 -3.60 -12.11
CA ALA A 263 -4.82 -3.08 -13.46
C ALA A 263 -5.66 -1.83 -13.75
N ASP A 264 -6.95 -1.87 -13.43
CA ASP A 264 -7.87 -0.74 -13.64
C ASP A 264 -7.48 0.46 -12.77
N ALA A 265 -7.13 0.19 -11.50
CA ALA A 265 -6.70 1.22 -10.57
C ALA A 265 -5.35 1.85 -10.95
N VAL A 266 -4.38 1.05 -11.41
CA VAL A 266 -3.08 1.54 -11.88
C VAL A 266 -3.23 2.35 -13.16
N ALA A 267 -4.08 1.93 -14.10
CA ALA A 267 -4.42 2.71 -15.30
C ALA A 267 -5.13 4.03 -14.93
N ALA A 268 -6.08 4.00 -14.01
CA ALA A 268 -6.81 5.20 -13.56
C ALA A 268 -5.92 6.25 -12.85
N VAL A 269 -4.82 5.80 -12.22
CA VAL A 269 -3.86 6.69 -11.52
C VAL A 269 -2.69 7.10 -12.41
N ALA A 270 -2.00 6.14 -13.03
CA ALA A 270 -0.73 6.36 -13.73
C ALA A 270 -0.80 6.17 -15.26
N GLY A 271 -1.91 5.64 -15.78
CA GLY A 271 -2.15 5.51 -17.20
C GLY A 271 -2.45 6.84 -17.92
N PRO A 272 -2.54 6.82 -19.26
CA PRO A 272 -2.87 8.01 -20.05
C PRO A 272 -4.21 8.62 -19.62
N GLY A 273 -4.21 9.92 -19.32
CA GLY A 273 -5.36 10.63 -18.78
C GLY A 273 -5.63 10.43 -17.28
N GLY A 274 -4.86 9.58 -16.59
CA GLY A 274 -5.02 9.22 -15.17
C GLY A 274 -4.73 10.35 -14.16
N GLU A 275 -4.92 10.07 -12.86
CA GLU A 275 -4.77 11.06 -11.77
C GLU A 275 -3.45 11.83 -11.80
N LEU A 276 -2.31 11.17 -12.09
CA LEU A 276 -1.02 11.87 -12.19
C LEU A 276 -1.08 12.97 -13.24
N GLN A 277 -1.58 12.68 -14.44
CA GLN A 277 -1.75 13.64 -15.53
C GLN A 277 -2.79 14.71 -15.17
N ARG A 278 -3.95 14.33 -14.60
CA ARG A 278 -4.97 15.29 -14.13
C ARG A 278 -4.40 16.27 -13.11
N SER A 279 -3.56 15.79 -12.19
CA SER A 279 -2.91 16.59 -11.14
C SER A 279 -2.01 17.73 -11.67
N ALA A 280 -1.50 17.61 -12.89
CA ALA A 280 -0.68 18.62 -13.54
C ALA A 280 -1.51 19.73 -14.19
N GLY A 281 -2.76 19.43 -14.58
CA GLY A 281 -3.67 20.35 -15.25
C GLY A 281 -3.00 21.04 -16.46
N ARG A 282 -3.00 22.38 -16.48
CA ARG A 282 -2.37 23.19 -17.54
C ARG A 282 -0.85 23.02 -17.68
N ARG A 283 -0.17 22.32 -16.76
CA ARG A 283 1.29 22.10 -16.77
C ARG A 283 1.71 20.76 -17.39
N TRP A 284 0.73 19.88 -17.68
CA TRP A 284 0.93 18.62 -18.40
C TRP A 284 1.58 18.86 -19.77
N GLY A 285 2.55 18.02 -20.16
CA GLY A 285 3.29 18.14 -21.42
C GLY A 285 4.22 19.35 -21.56
N LEU A 286 4.25 20.27 -20.58
CA LEU A 286 5.10 21.47 -20.60
C LEU A 286 6.29 21.38 -19.63
N THR A 287 6.12 20.69 -18.51
CA THR A 287 7.05 20.75 -17.36
C THR A 287 7.53 19.37 -16.89
N GLY A 288 7.01 18.30 -17.48
CA GLY A 288 7.10 16.95 -16.93
C GLY A 288 6.30 16.72 -15.64
N GLU A 289 5.45 17.66 -15.19
CA GLU A 289 4.47 17.35 -14.14
C GLU A 289 3.42 16.38 -14.65
N GLY A 290 3.05 15.44 -13.76
CA GLY A 290 2.10 14.37 -14.03
C GLY A 290 2.68 13.15 -14.74
N GLU A 291 3.91 13.21 -15.25
CA GLU A 291 4.51 12.09 -15.98
C GLU A 291 4.98 10.98 -15.02
N GLY A 292 4.70 9.72 -15.36
CA GLY A 292 5.20 8.57 -14.62
C GLY A 292 4.53 7.25 -14.97
N GLY A 293 4.78 6.27 -14.10
CA GLY A 293 4.28 4.92 -14.19
C GLY A 293 4.32 4.19 -12.86
N ILE A 294 3.51 3.15 -12.75
CA ILE A 294 3.45 2.25 -11.59
C ILE A 294 3.62 0.81 -12.10
N ILE A 295 4.41 0.03 -11.36
CA ILE A 295 4.45 -1.44 -11.44
C ILE A 295 3.80 -2.02 -10.18
N GLY A 296 3.24 -3.22 -10.25
CA GLY A 296 2.63 -3.89 -9.12
C GLY A 296 2.36 -5.38 -9.31
N ILE A 297 1.94 -6.02 -8.22
CA ILE A 297 1.46 -7.40 -8.20
C ILE A 297 0.14 -7.42 -7.42
N GLU A 298 -0.84 -8.15 -7.95
CA GLU A 298 -2.15 -8.44 -7.35
C GLU A 298 -2.29 -9.96 -7.19
N ALA A 299 -2.68 -10.46 -6.01
CA ALA A 299 -2.92 -11.88 -5.79
C ALA A 299 -4.09 -12.11 -4.81
N GLU A 300 -4.67 -13.30 -4.89
CA GLU A 300 -5.73 -13.78 -3.98
C GLU A 300 -5.34 -15.17 -3.50
N VAL A 301 -5.51 -15.42 -2.20
CA VAL A 301 -5.16 -16.69 -1.54
C VAL A 301 -6.24 -17.08 -0.55
N GLU A 302 -6.57 -18.36 -0.54
CA GLU A 302 -7.43 -18.96 0.48
C GLU A 302 -6.58 -19.28 1.71
N VAL A 303 -6.88 -18.58 2.81
CA VAL A 303 -6.19 -18.73 4.09
C VAL A 303 -7.13 -19.30 5.14
N ASP A 304 -6.57 -20.07 6.06
CA ASP A 304 -7.24 -20.47 7.28
C ASP A 304 -7.56 -19.22 8.14
N GLU A 305 -8.79 -19.12 8.65
CA GLU A 305 -9.30 -17.89 9.29
C GLU A 305 -8.56 -17.54 10.59
N ASP A 306 -8.20 -18.55 11.40
CA ASP A 306 -7.57 -18.34 12.70
C ASP A 306 -6.06 -18.04 12.57
N THR A 307 -5.38 -18.70 11.62
CA THR A 307 -3.92 -18.54 11.43
C THR A 307 -3.54 -17.51 10.38
N GLY A 308 -4.41 -17.20 9.42
CA GLY A 308 -4.11 -16.31 8.28
C GLY A 308 -3.06 -16.86 7.30
N LEU A 309 -2.70 -18.14 7.43
CA LEU A 309 -1.77 -18.87 6.56
C LEU A 309 -2.54 -19.55 5.41
N PRO A 310 -1.92 -19.77 4.22
CA PRO A 310 -2.55 -20.53 3.16
C PRO A 310 -2.93 -21.93 3.64
N VAL A 311 -4.10 -22.41 3.20
CA VAL A 311 -4.50 -23.80 3.44
C VAL A 311 -3.49 -24.75 2.78
N SER A 312 -3.20 -25.88 3.42
CA SER A 312 -2.27 -26.89 2.88
C SER A 312 -2.67 -27.33 1.47
N GLY A 313 -1.78 -27.13 0.49
CA GLY A 313 -2.02 -27.39 -0.93
C GLY A 313 -2.60 -26.21 -1.73
N MET A 314 -2.98 -25.11 -1.07
CA MET A 314 -3.46 -23.85 -1.67
C MET A 314 -2.43 -22.72 -1.59
N GLU A 315 -1.14 -23.06 -1.49
CA GLU A 315 -0.03 -22.10 -1.53
C GLU A 315 -0.05 -21.29 -2.83
N LEU A 316 0.23 -19.99 -2.71
CA LEU A 316 0.20 -19.06 -3.84
C LEU A 316 1.38 -19.32 -4.79
N ARG A 317 1.13 -19.94 -5.94
CA ARG A 317 2.18 -20.14 -6.94
C ARG A 317 2.46 -18.89 -7.78
N ARG A 318 1.45 -18.04 -8.04
CA ARG A 318 1.54 -16.89 -8.95
C ARG A 318 0.67 -15.72 -8.51
N GLY A 319 1.10 -14.50 -8.81
CA GLY A 319 0.28 -13.29 -8.77
C GLY A 319 0.14 -12.67 -10.16
N LYS A 320 -0.89 -11.85 -10.36
CA LYS A 320 -1.08 -11.04 -11.57
C LYS A 320 -0.12 -9.86 -11.54
N VAL A 321 0.86 -9.85 -12.45
CA VAL A 321 1.74 -8.69 -12.67
C VAL A 321 0.94 -7.57 -13.33
N VAL A 322 1.08 -6.35 -12.84
CA VAL A 322 0.38 -5.16 -13.30
C VAL A 322 1.37 -4.04 -13.55
N PHE A 323 1.16 -3.27 -14.62
CA PHE A 323 1.83 -1.99 -14.84
C PHE A 323 0.99 -1.08 -15.75
N ASP A 324 1.08 0.22 -15.52
CA ASP A 324 0.72 1.22 -16.54
C ASP A 324 1.50 2.53 -16.32
N PHE A 325 1.57 3.34 -17.37
CA PHE A 325 2.32 4.59 -17.42
C PHE A 325 1.79 5.55 -18.49
N ASN A 326 2.02 6.84 -18.28
CA ASN A 326 1.63 7.94 -19.18
C ASN A 326 2.83 8.68 -19.80
N CYS A 327 4.05 8.33 -19.38
CA CYS A 327 5.29 8.82 -19.97
C CYS A 327 5.65 8.09 -21.28
N GLY A 328 6.66 8.58 -22.00
CA GLY A 328 7.10 7.98 -23.28
C GLY A 328 7.65 6.55 -23.20
N GLY A 329 7.92 6.01 -21.99
CA GLY A 329 8.41 4.64 -21.80
C GLY A 329 8.83 4.38 -20.35
N MET A 330 8.70 3.12 -19.91
CA MET A 330 9.07 2.68 -18.56
C MET A 330 9.83 1.35 -18.63
N TRP A 331 11.14 1.42 -18.32
CA TRP A 331 11.99 0.23 -18.11
C TRP A 331 11.41 -0.65 -17.02
N ARG A 332 11.03 -1.87 -17.37
CA ARG A 332 10.46 -2.86 -16.46
C ARG A 332 10.86 -4.27 -16.87
N ALA A 333 10.99 -5.14 -15.88
CA ALA A 333 11.18 -6.56 -16.06
C ALA A 333 10.30 -7.31 -15.06
N TRP A 334 9.85 -8.51 -15.43
CA TRP A 334 9.10 -9.41 -14.57
C TRP A 334 9.33 -10.85 -15.00
N VAL A 335 9.03 -11.78 -14.11
CA VAL A 335 8.94 -13.22 -14.41
C VAL A 335 7.47 -13.55 -14.62
N ASP A 336 7.18 -14.23 -15.71
CA ASP A 336 5.89 -14.85 -16.03
C ASP A 336 6.08 -16.37 -16.07
N GLU A 337 5.04 -17.17 -16.29
CA GLU A 337 5.21 -18.62 -16.52
C GLU A 337 4.77 -18.96 -17.96
N ASP A 338 5.51 -19.85 -18.63
CA ASP A 338 5.14 -20.36 -19.94
C ASP A 338 3.99 -21.40 -19.87
N GLY A 339 3.63 -21.99 -21.02
CA GLY A 339 2.57 -23.00 -21.08
C GLY A 339 2.95 -24.36 -20.49
N ASP A 340 4.25 -24.61 -20.29
CA ASP A 340 4.81 -25.89 -19.81
C ASP A 340 5.19 -25.85 -18.32
N GLY A 341 5.22 -24.66 -17.72
CA GLY A 341 5.43 -24.42 -16.30
C GLY A 341 6.79 -23.85 -15.92
N ASN A 342 7.51 -23.24 -16.87
CA ASN A 342 8.84 -22.67 -16.64
C ASN A 342 8.79 -21.14 -16.48
N ASP A 343 9.71 -20.61 -15.66
CA ASP A 343 9.94 -19.17 -15.50
C ASP A 343 10.34 -18.52 -16.84
N LEU A 344 9.52 -17.58 -17.30
CA LEU A 344 9.71 -16.81 -18.52
C LEU A 344 10.03 -15.35 -18.17
N GLU A 345 11.31 -15.01 -18.16
CA GLU A 345 11.79 -13.64 -17.96
C GLU A 345 11.37 -12.73 -19.11
N LYS A 346 10.75 -11.59 -18.79
CA LYS A 346 10.30 -10.58 -19.76
C LYS A 346 10.86 -9.21 -19.40
N VAL A 347 11.31 -8.45 -20.41
CA VAL A 347 11.83 -7.09 -20.27
C VAL A 347 11.17 -6.20 -21.32
N MET A 348 10.66 -5.04 -20.90
CA MET A 348 10.03 -4.06 -21.81
C MET A 348 10.38 -2.61 -21.43
N VAL A 349 10.26 -1.71 -22.40
CA VAL A 349 10.38 -0.25 -22.22
C VAL A 349 9.11 0.44 -22.68
N PHE A 350 8.70 0.23 -23.93
CA PHE A 350 7.47 0.81 -24.49
C PHE A 350 6.25 -0.07 -24.17
N LYS A 351 5.05 0.36 -24.60
CA LYS A 351 3.81 -0.43 -24.45
C LYS A 351 3.71 -1.50 -25.54
N GLU A 352 4.11 -1.15 -26.75
CA GLU A 352 4.22 -2.04 -27.90
C GLU A 352 5.58 -2.78 -27.87
N PRO A 353 5.63 -4.07 -28.30
CA PRO A 353 6.89 -4.76 -28.56
C PRO A 353 7.62 -4.13 -29.75
N TYR A 354 8.95 -4.31 -29.79
CA TYR A 354 9.82 -3.86 -30.88
C TYR A 354 9.74 -4.73 -32.13
#